data_AF-A0A453KY50-F1
#
_entry.id   AF-A0A453KY50-F1
#
_cell.length_a   1.000
_cell.length_b   1.000
_cell.length_c   1.000
_cell.angle_alpha   90.00
_cell.angle_beta   90.00
_cell.angle_gamma   90.00
#
_symmetry.space_group_name_H-M   'P 1'
#
loop_
_entity.id
_entity.type
_entity.pdbx_description
1 polymer ?
#
loop_
_entity_poly.entity_id
_entity_poly.type
_entity_poly.pdbx_seq_one_letter_code
_entity_poly.pdbx_strand_id
1 'polypeptide(L)'
;VSLLILREAARGGDSLWAPYLAILPRQTDSTIFWSEEELLEIQGTQLLSTTMGVKEYVQSEFDNVEAEIINANKDLFPGTITFDDFLWAFGVLRSRVFPELRGDKLALIPFADLINHNGDITSKESCWEIKGKGFLGRDTVFSLRTPTEVKSGEQACINFYYYHYM
;
A
#
# COMPACT_ATOMS: atom_id res chain seq x y z
N VAL A 1 5.14 8.93 1.56
CA VAL A 1 5.53 7.72 0.81
C VAL A 1 4.92 7.72 -0.60
N SER A 2 3.70 8.24 -0.82
CA SER A 2 3.03 8.25 -2.13
C SER A 2 3.86 8.90 -3.24
N LEU A 3 4.49 10.04 -2.95
CA LEU A 3 5.40 10.73 -3.87
C LEU A 3 6.57 9.87 -4.37
N LEU A 4 7.09 8.97 -3.53
CA LEU A 4 8.17 8.06 -3.94
C LEU A 4 7.65 7.05 -4.96
N ILE A 5 6.46 6.48 -4.73
CA ILE A 5 5.81 5.56 -5.69
C ILE A 5 5.58 6.27 -7.02
N LEU A 6 5.02 7.49 -6.98
CA LEU A 6 4.75 8.29 -8.17
C LEU A 6 6.02 8.59 -8.96
N ARG A 7 7.08 9.02 -8.26
CA ARG A 7 8.39 9.26 -8.87
C ARG A 7 8.96 8.01 -9.53
N GLU A 8 8.96 6.89 -8.83
CA GLU A 8 9.51 5.64 -9.35
C GLU A 8 8.67 5.08 -10.51
N ALA A 9 7.35 5.25 -10.47
CA ALA A 9 6.47 4.90 -11.58
C ALA A 9 6.74 5.78 -12.82
N ALA A 10 6.90 7.09 -12.62
CA ALA A 10 7.19 8.05 -13.68
C ALA A 10 8.53 7.77 -14.39
N ARG A 11 9.53 7.27 -13.64
CA ARG A 11 10.82 6.84 -14.20
C ARG A 11 10.73 5.62 -15.12
N GLY A 12 9.60 4.89 -15.11
CA GLY A 12 9.39 3.74 -15.98
C GLY A 12 10.51 2.71 -15.86
N GLY A 13 11.07 2.28 -17.00
CA GLY A 13 12.13 1.28 -17.06
C GLY A 13 13.44 1.64 -16.35
N ASP A 14 13.67 2.92 -16.05
CA ASP A 14 14.87 3.40 -15.33
C ASP A 14 14.72 3.30 -13.80
N SER A 15 13.55 2.85 -13.31
CA SER A 15 13.35 2.57 -11.90
C SER A 15 13.83 1.16 -11.54
N LEU A 16 14.61 1.06 -10.47
CA LEU A 16 14.94 -0.24 -9.85
C LEU A 16 13.68 -1.00 -9.38
N TRP A 17 12.60 -0.27 -9.13
CA TRP A 17 11.31 -0.82 -8.69
C TRP A 17 10.37 -1.11 -9.86
N ALA A 18 10.75 -0.85 -11.11
CA ALA A 18 9.88 -1.08 -12.27
C ALA A 18 9.26 -2.49 -12.30
N PRO A 19 10.00 -3.58 -12.01
CA PRO A 19 9.40 -4.93 -11.96
C PRO A 19 8.36 -5.09 -10.84
N TYR A 20 8.58 -4.46 -9.68
CA TYR A 20 7.65 -4.48 -8.56
C TYR A 20 6.41 -3.64 -8.85
N LEU A 21 6.58 -2.42 -9.38
CA LEU A 21 5.47 -1.54 -9.71
C LEU A 21 4.59 -2.14 -10.81
N ALA A 22 5.17 -2.91 -11.74
CA ALA A 22 4.44 -3.59 -12.81
C ALA A 22 3.48 -4.69 -12.33
N ILE A 23 3.72 -5.29 -11.15
CA ILE A 23 2.83 -6.31 -10.58
C ILE A 23 1.76 -5.72 -9.67
N LEU A 24 1.87 -4.45 -9.29
CA LEU A 24 0.87 -3.79 -8.46
C LEU A 24 -0.43 -3.60 -9.25
N PRO A 25 -1.59 -3.94 -8.65
CA PRO A 25 -2.86 -3.72 -9.32
C PRO A 25 -3.09 -2.22 -9.51
N ARG A 26 -3.70 -1.85 -10.63
CA ARG A 26 -4.06 -0.44 -10.92
C ARG A 26 -5.24 0.05 -10.10
N GLN A 27 -6.11 -0.86 -9.69
CA GLN A 27 -7.27 -0.59 -8.84
C GLN A 27 -7.49 -1.75 -7.88
N THR A 28 -8.23 -1.50 -6.81
CA THR A 28 -8.68 -2.51 -5.85
C THR A 28 -10.19 -2.35 -5.67
N ASP A 29 -10.83 -3.30 -5.00
CA ASP A 29 -12.27 -3.20 -4.68
C ASP A 29 -12.57 -2.17 -3.57
N SER A 30 -11.60 -1.36 -3.15
CA SER A 30 -11.85 -0.23 -2.24
C SER A 30 -12.82 0.77 -2.88
N THR A 31 -13.78 1.23 -2.10
CA THR A 31 -14.82 2.18 -2.52
C THR A 31 -14.28 3.51 -3.05
N ILE A 32 -13.01 3.85 -2.78
CA ILE A 32 -12.36 5.02 -3.37
C ILE A 32 -12.16 4.90 -4.88
N PHE A 33 -12.18 3.69 -5.44
CA PHE A 33 -12.08 3.42 -6.87
C PHE A 33 -13.43 3.19 -7.56
N TRP A 34 -14.52 3.11 -6.79
CA TRP A 34 -15.84 2.81 -7.32
C TRP A 34 -16.38 3.96 -8.17
N SER A 35 -17.07 3.56 -9.25
CA SER A 35 -17.89 4.40 -10.11
C SER A 35 -19.09 4.98 -9.36
N GLU A 36 -19.75 5.97 -9.96
CA GLU A 36 -20.96 6.55 -9.38
C GLU A 36 -22.08 5.50 -9.24
N GLU A 37 -22.22 4.63 -10.24
CA GLU A 37 -23.20 3.55 -10.25
C GLU A 37 -22.96 2.55 -9.11
N GLU A 38 -21.71 2.13 -8.88
CA GLU A 38 -21.36 1.25 -7.76
C GLU A 38 -21.58 1.93 -6.40
N LEU A 39 -21.35 3.24 -6.30
CA LEU A 39 -21.60 3.99 -5.06
C LEU A 39 -23.09 4.14 -4.75
N LEU A 40 -23.98 4.09 -5.75
CA LEU A 40 -25.42 4.08 -5.52
C LEU A 40 -25.88 2.82 -4.77
N GLU A 41 -25.19 1.69 -4.93
CA GLU A 41 -25.51 0.44 -4.22
C GLU A 41 -25.33 0.55 -2.71
N ILE A 42 -24.50 1.51 -2.24
CA ILE A 42 -24.26 1.77 -0.82
C ILE A 42 -24.91 3.08 -0.35
N GLN A 43 -25.88 3.61 -1.09
CA GLN A 43 -26.60 4.81 -0.72
C GLN A 43 -27.26 4.70 0.66
N GLY A 44 -27.15 5.77 1.46
CA GLY A 44 -27.71 5.83 2.82
C GLY A 44 -26.86 5.15 3.89
N THR A 45 -25.75 4.50 3.53
CA THR A 45 -24.80 3.93 4.49
C THR A 45 -23.79 4.97 5.00
N GLN A 46 -23.23 4.73 6.19
CA GLN A 46 -22.06 5.49 6.68
C GLN A 46 -20.81 5.26 5.81
N LEU A 47 -20.73 4.11 5.13
CA LEU A 47 -19.62 3.79 4.24
C LEU A 47 -19.56 4.78 3.06
N LEU A 48 -20.70 5.16 2.49
CA LEU A 48 -20.74 6.14 1.40
C LEU A 48 -20.20 7.50 1.85
N SER A 49 -20.69 8.03 2.97
CA SER A 49 -20.22 9.34 3.47
C SER A 49 -18.72 9.31 3.84
N THR A 50 -18.26 8.22 4.44
CA THR A 50 -16.83 8.01 4.73
C THR A 50 -16.00 7.97 3.44
N THR A 51 -16.49 7.25 2.42
CA THR A 51 -15.82 7.15 1.12
C THR A 51 -15.70 8.50 0.45
N MET A 52 -16.79 9.28 0.41
CA MET A 52 -16.79 10.62 -0.17
C MET A 52 -15.82 11.55 0.56
N GLY A 53 -15.83 11.56 1.90
CA GLY A 53 -14.88 12.34 2.68
C GLY A 53 -13.42 11.96 2.43
N VAL A 54 -13.12 10.66 2.23
CA VAL A 54 -11.78 10.22 1.85
C VAL A 54 -11.43 10.66 0.42
N LYS A 55 -12.35 10.55 -0.55
CA LYS A 55 -12.11 11.02 -1.93
C LYS A 55 -11.80 12.53 -1.96
N GLU A 56 -12.58 13.34 -1.24
CA GLU A 56 -12.36 14.79 -1.12
C GLU A 56 -11.02 15.11 -0.47
N TYR A 57 -10.68 14.42 0.63
CA TYR A 57 -9.39 14.59 1.29
C TYR A 57 -8.22 14.26 0.36
N VAL A 58 -8.27 13.12 -0.34
CA VAL A 58 -7.20 12.68 -1.25
C VAL A 58 -7.05 13.66 -2.42
N GLN A 59 -8.15 14.22 -2.95
CA GLN A 59 -8.09 15.27 -3.97
C GLN A 59 -7.39 16.53 -3.45
N SER A 60 -7.79 17.03 -2.27
CA SER A 60 -7.16 18.20 -1.67
C SER A 60 -5.65 17.99 -1.43
N GLU A 61 -5.24 16.80 -0.96
CA GLU A 61 -3.83 16.48 -0.78
C GLU A 61 -3.07 16.42 -2.11
N PHE A 62 -3.70 15.89 -3.16
CA PHE A 62 -3.11 15.90 -4.50
C PHE A 62 -2.89 17.32 -4.99
N ASP A 63 -3.90 18.19 -4.91
CA ASP A 63 -3.82 19.58 -5.38
C ASP A 63 -2.68 20.33 -4.65
N ASN A 64 -2.56 20.15 -3.33
CA ASN A 64 -1.50 20.74 -2.52
C ASN A 64 -0.11 20.22 -2.93
N VAL A 65 0.04 18.89 -3.03
CA VAL A 65 1.32 18.26 -3.38
C VAL A 65 1.72 18.57 -4.82
N GLU A 66 0.76 18.65 -5.74
CA GLU A 66 0.99 19.03 -7.12
C GLU A 66 1.53 20.46 -7.20
N ALA A 67 0.88 21.41 -6.52
CA ALA A 67 1.27 22.81 -6.50
C ALA A 67 2.65 23.03 -5.84
N GLU A 68 2.88 22.44 -4.67
CA GLU A 68 4.04 22.75 -3.84
C GLU A 68 5.29 21.90 -4.15
N ILE A 69 5.10 20.66 -4.61
CA ILE A 69 6.19 19.69 -4.74
C ILE A 69 6.38 19.26 -6.18
N ILE A 70 5.35 18.73 -6.85
CA ILE A 70 5.50 18.17 -8.20
C ILE A 70 5.87 19.28 -9.19
N ASN A 71 5.11 20.39 -9.18
CA ASN A 71 5.35 21.52 -10.08
C ASN A 71 6.67 22.25 -9.81
N ALA A 72 7.12 22.27 -8.55
CA ALA A 72 8.38 22.89 -8.17
C ALA A 72 9.61 22.02 -8.53
N ASN A 73 9.45 20.70 -8.69
CA ASN A 73 10.54 19.74 -8.87
C ASN A 73 10.32 18.84 -10.11
N LYS A 74 10.00 19.44 -11.26
CA LYS A 74 9.66 18.72 -12.50
C LYS A 74 10.77 17.79 -13.02
N ASP A 75 12.02 18.05 -12.66
CA ASP A 75 13.16 17.18 -12.97
C ASP A 75 13.09 15.83 -12.21
N LEU A 76 12.46 15.80 -11.04
CA LEU A 76 12.26 14.60 -10.25
C LEU A 76 11.05 13.78 -10.70
N PHE A 77 10.08 14.42 -11.36
CA PHE A 77 8.84 13.80 -11.83
C PHE A 77 8.74 13.91 -13.35
N PRO A 78 9.38 13.00 -14.11
CA PRO A 78 9.32 13.03 -15.56
C PRO A 78 7.88 12.76 -16.04
N GLY A 79 7.32 13.69 -16.82
CA GLY A 79 5.96 13.57 -17.37
C GLY A 79 4.89 14.24 -16.51
N THR A 80 3.64 14.05 -16.90
CA THR A 80 2.48 14.57 -16.17
C THR A 80 2.02 13.52 -15.16
N ILE A 81 1.94 13.92 -13.88
CA ILE A 81 1.33 13.11 -12.83
C ILE A 81 -0.14 13.51 -12.72
N THR A 82 -1.04 12.54 -12.83
CA THR A 82 -2.48 12.78 -12.75
C THR A 82 -3.02 12.49 -11.35
N PHE A 83 -4.25 12.94 -11.07
CA PHE A 83 -4.95 12.54 -9.86
C PHE A 83 -5.14 11.02 -9.78
N ASP A 84 -5.41 10.35 -10.91
CA ASP A 84 -5.55 8.88 -10.94
C ASP A 84 -4.25 8.16 -10.53
N ASP A 85 -3.09 8.69 -10.94
CA ASP A 85 -1.80 8.17 -10.49
C ASP A 85 -1.65 8.33 -8.98
N PHE A 86 -2.03 9.50 -8.44
CA PHE A 86 -1.97 9.78 -7.01
C PHE A 86 -2.92 8.89 -6.21
N LEU A 87 -4.16 8.73 -6.68
CA LEU A 87 -5.17 7.86 -6.06
C LEU A 87 -4.73 6.39 -6.09
N TRP A 88 -4.12 5.94 -7.20
CA TRP A 88 -3.50 4.61 -7.28
C TRP A 88 -2.40 4.45 -6.23
N ALA A 89 -1.45 5.39 -6.14
CA ALA A 89 -0.36 5.33 -5.16
C ALA A 89 -0.89 5.35 -3.71
N PHE A 90 -1.92 6.14 -3.45
CA PHE A 90 -2.61 6.17 -2.16
C PHE A 90 -3.26 4.82 -1.83
N GLY A 91 -3.98 4.23 -2.79
CA GLY A 91 -4.62 2.92 -2.63
C GLY A 91 -3.61 1.79 -2.42
N VAL A 92 -2.49 1.79 -3.15
CA VAL A 92 -1.37 0.87 -2.94
C VAL A 92 -0.88 0.98 -1.50
N LEU A 93 -0.60 2.18 -1.01
CA LEU A 93 -0.11 2.34 0.36
C LEU A 93 -1.11 1.84 1.38
N ARG A 94 -2.37 2.25 1.26
CA ARG A 94 -3.39 1.92 2.25
C ARG A 94 -3.69 0.42 2.33
N SER A 95 -3.47 -0.31 1.24
CA SER A 95 -3.78 -1.75 1.16
C SER A 95 -2.56 -2.67 1.35
N ARG A 96 -1.32 -2.17 1.23
CA ARG A 96 -0.12 -3.02 1.14
C ARG A 96 1.01 -2.68 2.10
N VAL A 97 0.95 -1.55 2.81
CA VAL A 97 2.00 -1.22 3.78
C VAL A 97 1.93 -2.12 5.00
N PHE A 98 3.10 -2.59 5.44
CA PHE A 98 3.23 -3.23 6.74
C PHE A 98 3.42 -2.12 7.80
N PRO A 99 2.56 -2.06 8.82
CA PRO A 99 2.74 -1.13 9.93
C PRO A 99 3.91 -1.56 10.83
N GLU A 100 4.42 -0.61 11.61
CA GLU A 100 5.32 -0.84 12.77
C GLU A 100 6.69 -1.47 12.47
N LEU A 101 7.35 -1.03 11.40
CA LEU A 101 8.72 -1.45 11.11
C LEU A 101 9.73 -0.62 11.89
N ARG A 102 9.98 -0.98 13.17
CA ARG A 102 10.85 -0.25 14.13
C ARG A 102 10.53 1.26 14.19
N GLY A 103 9.59 1.63 15.05
CA GLY A 103 9.06 3.00 15.18
C GLY A 103 7.91 3.26 14.21
N ASP A 104 7.63 4.53 13.90
CA ASP A 104 6.45 4.95 13.12
C ASP A 104 6.63 4.84 11.59
N LYS A 105 7.45 3.88 11.13
CA LYS A 105 7.80 3.78 9.72
C LYS A 105 6.90 2.80 8.99
N LEU A 106 6.20 3.29 7.98
CA LEU A 106 5.49 2.49 6.97
C LEU A 106 6.49 1.98 5.93
N ALA A 107 6.36 0.72 5.50
CA ALA A 107 7.10 0.22 4.34
C ALA A 107 6.24 -0.63 3.42
N LEU A 108 6.51 -0.49 2.13
CA LEU A 108 6.16 -1.48 1.12
C LEU A 108 7.32 -2.47 1.03
N ILE A 109 7.02 -3.75 1.17
CA ILE A 109 8.00 -4.82 1.10
C ILE A 109 7.64 -5.68 -0.11
N PRO A 110 8.33 -5.50 -1.25
CA PRO A 110 8.08 -6.31 -2.44
C PRO A 110 8.12 -7.80 -2.11
N PHE A 111 7.25 -8.56 -2.76
CA PHE A 111 7.00 -9.99 -2.54
C PHE A 111 6.26 -10.32 -1.24
N ALA A 112 6.60 -9.69 -0.11
CA ALA A 112 5.87 -9.91 1.14
C ALA A 112 4.45 -9.35 1.09
N ASP A 113 4.24 -8.23 0.38
CA ASP A 113 2.93 -7.59 0.18
C ASP A 113 1.97 -8.35 -0.76
N LEU A 114 2.39 -9.51 -1.27
CA LEU A 114 1.53 -10.42 -2.04
C LEU A 114 0.75 -11.40 -1.14
N ILE A 115 1.08 -11.44 0.15
CA ILE A 115 0.36 -12.27 1.12
C ILE A 115 -1.08 -11.77 1.27
N ASN A 116 -2.05 -12.68 1.22
CA ASN A 116 -3.47 -12.32 1.32
C ASN A 116 -4.01 -12.44 2.75
N HIS A 117 -5.18 -11.83 2.95
CA HIS A 117 -5.93 -11.93 4.18
C HIS A 117 -6.69 -13.27 4.28
N ASN A 118 -6.68 -13.86 5.47
CA ASN A 118 -7.66 -14.87 5.88
C ASN A 118 -8.21 -14.55 7.28
N GLY A 119 -9.52 -14.35 7.37
CA GLY A 119 -10.24 -14.02 8.61
C GLY A 119 -10.34 -15.17 9.61
N ASP A 120 -10.17 -16.42 9.16
CA ASP A 120 -10.18 -17.61 10.01
C ASP A 120 -8.89 -17.75 10.84
N ILE A 121 -7.84 -17.03 10.46
CA ILE A 121 -6.59 -16.96 11.22
C ILE A 121 -6.81 -16.07 12.44
N THR A 122 -6.79 -16.68 13.62
CA THR A 122 -7.02 -16.02 14.92
C THR A 122 -5.76 -15.86 15.77
N SER A 123 -4.58 -16.24 15.22
CA SER A 123 -3.31 -16.07 15.91
C SER A 123 -3.06 -14.60 16.22
N LYS A 124 -2.63 -14.33 17.46
CA LYS A 124 -2.29 -13.00 17.95
C LYS A 124 -0.81 -12.65 17.77
N GLU A 125 0.01 -13.60 17.34
CA GLU A 125 1.44 -13.38 17.14
C GLU A 125 1.71 -12.61 15.85
N SER A 126 2.70 -11.70 15.87
CA SER A 126 3.16 -11.02 14.66
C SER A 126 3.62 -12.02 13.61
N CYS A 127 3.02 -11.95 12.42
CA CYS A 127 3.47 -12.73 11.27
C CYS A 127 4.77 -12.20 10.67
N TRP A 128 5.24 -11.01 11.07
CA TRP A 128 6.48 -10.44 10.55
C TRP A 128 7.39 -9.85 11.62
N GLU A 129 8.68 -9.82 11.32
CA GLU A 129 9.68 -9.13 12.13
C GLU A 129 10.86 -8.64 11.29
N ILE A 130 11.57 -7.61 11.77
CA ILE A 130 12.84 -7.19 11.19
C ILE A 130 14.00 -7.84 11.96
N LYS A 131 14.79 -8.66 11.27
CA LYS A 131 16.00 -9.28 11.81
C LYS A 131 17.25 -8.56 11.31
N GLY A 132 18.28 -8.51 12.16
CA GLY A 132 19.63 -8.23 11.71
C GLY A 132 20.22 -9.45 11.00
N LYS A 133 20.96 -9.23 9.91
CA LYS A 133 21.71 -10.25 9.16
C LYS A 133 23.21 -9.96 9.26
N GLY A 134 24.00 -11.02 9.39
CA GLY A 134 25.46 -10.98 9.49
C GLY A 134 26.01 -10.85 10.92
N PHE A 135 27.30 -11.15 11.10
CA PHE A 135 28.01 -11.23 12.39
C PHE A 135 28.04 -9.89 13.18
N LEU A 136 27.71 -8.77 12.54
CA LEU A 136 27.65 -7.42 13.14
C LEU A 136 26.29 -6.73 13.00
N GLY A 137 25.26 -7.42 12.46
CA GLY A 137 23.91 -6.86 12.31
C GLY A 137 23.80 -5.61 11.43
N ARG A 138 24.70 -5.44 10.45
CA ARG A 138 24.71 -4.26 9.56
C ARG A 138 23.60 -4.29 8.51
N ASP A 139 23.17 -5.49 8.11
CA ASP A 139 22.08 -5.67 7.16
C ASP A 139 20.80 -6.00 7.92
N THR A 140 19.65 -5.54 7.41
CA THR A 140 18.34 -5.90 7.95
C THR A 140 17.54 -6.71 6.94
N VAL A 141 16.72 -7.62 7.45
CA VAL A 141 15.83 -8.47 6.63
C VAL A 141 14.44 -8.44 7.23
N PHE A 142 13.45 -8.24 6.37
CA PHE A 142 12.04 -8.46 6.70
C PHE A 142 11.75 -9.96 6.62
N SER A 143 11.33 -10.55 7.73
CA SER A 143 10.98 -11.97 7.83
C SER A 143 9.47 -12.09 7.98
N LEU A 144 8.80 -12.68 7.00
CA LEU A 144 7.38 -13.06 7.06
C LEU A 144 7.24 -14.55 7.41
N ARG A 145 6.26 -14.91 8.22
CA ARG A 145 5.90 -16.28 8.60
C ARG A 145 4.40 -16.47 8.52
N THR A 146 3.98 -17.69 8.19
CA THR A 146 2.58 -18.07 8.31
C THR A 146 2.26 -18.42 9.77
N PRO A 147 1.11 -18.00 10.30
CA PRO A 147 0.71 -18.31 11.66
C PRO A 147 0.13 -19.72 11.80
N THR A 148 -0.11 -20.39 10.67
CA THR A 148 -0.66 -21.74 10.56
C THR A 148 0.20 -22.60 9.64
N GLU A 149 0.07 -23.91 9.75
CA GLU A 149 0.62 -24.84 8.76
C GLU A 149 -0.08 -24.64 7.40
N VAL A 150 0.69 -24.70 6.32
CA VAL A 150 0.20 -24.56 4.94
C VAL A 150 0.71 -25.77 4.15
N LYS A 151 -0.19 -26.52 3.51
CA LYS A 151 0.20 -27.69 2.73
C LYS A 151 0.71 -27.28 1.35
N SER A 152 1.47 -28.17 0.71
CA SER A 152 1.93 -27.96 -0.67
C SER A 152 0.73 -27.74 -1.60
N GLY A 153 0.76 -26.63 -2.35
CA GLY A 153 -0.31 -26.22 -3.26
C GLY A 153 -1.41 -25.37 -2.63
N GLU A 154 -1.41 -25.19 -1.31
CA GLU A 154 -2.32 -24.26 -0.63
C GLU A 154 -1.73 -22.83 -0.59
N GLN A 155 -2.62 -21.86 -0.46
CA GLN A 155 -2.22 -20.45 -0.35
C GLN A 155 -1.76 -20.12 1.07
N ALA A 156 -0.64 -19.42 1.18
CA ALA A 156 -0.23 -18.81 2.44
C ALA A 156 -1.01 -17.50 2.67
N CYS A 157 -1.59 -17.35 3.86
CA CYS A 157 -2.34 -16.16 4.25
C CYS A 157 -1.94 -15.69 5.66
N ILE A 158 -2.28 -14.44 5.99
CA ILE A 158 -2.17 -13.85 7.32
C ILE A 158 -3.48 -13.14 7.70
N ASN A 159 -3.65 -12.73 8.95
CA ASN A 159 -4.74 -11.83 9.32
C ASN A 159 -4.25 -10.38 9.30
N PHE A 160 -4.83 -9.49 8.50
CA PHE A 160 -4.37 -8.10 8.41
C PHE A 160 -4.71 -7.26 9.65
N TYR A 161 -5.78 -7.60 10.37
CA TYR A 161 -6.40 -6.70 11.35
C TYR A 161 -5.98 -6.95 12.80
N TYR A 162 -5.42 -8.11 13.14
CA TYR A 162 -4.96 -8.37 14.52
C TYR A 162 -3.74 -7.54 14.93
N TYR A 163 -3.04 -6.93 13.96
CA TYR A 163 -1.82 -6.17 14.18
C TYR A 163 -2.03 -4.66 14.38
N HIS A 164 -3.28 -4.19 14.39
CA HIS A 164 -3.62 -2.78 14.63
C HIS A 164 -4.17 -2.52 16.05
N TYR A 165 -4.23 -3.55 16.91
CA TYR A 165 -4.87 -3.49 18.23
C TYR A 165 -3.96 -3.94 19.40
N MET A 166 -2.64 -3.98 19.21
CA MET A 166 -1.66 -4.17 20.29
C MET A 166 -0.82 -2.90 20.45
#